data_AF-A0A1U9VGS6-F1
#
_entry.id   AF-A0A1U9VGS6-F1
#
_cell.length_a   1.000
_cell.length_b   1.000
_cell.length_c   1.000
_cell.angle_alpha   90.00
_cell.angle_beta   90.00
_cell.angle_gamma   90.00
#
_symmetry.space_group_name_H-M   'P 1'
#
loop_
_entity.id
_entity.type
_entity.pdbx_description
1 polymer ?
#
loop_
_entity_poly.entity_id
_entity_poly.type
_entity_poly.pdbx_seq_one_letter_code
_entity_poly.pdbx_strand_id
1 'polypeptide(L)'
;MTQPSTIQIDVRELPPRERHVTIFSTFGQLAVGQALELINDHDPRPLYAHFQADRPGQFAWDYLERGPHTWRVAITKLQPSPNHGQCCGSCGGA
;
A
#
# COMPACT_ATOMS: atom_id res chain seq x y z
N MET A 1 -15.66 -18.72 7.37
CA MET A 1 -14.30 -18.37 7.83
C MET A 1 -13.54 -17.83 6.63
N THR A 2 -13.60 -16.53 6.37
CA THR A 2 -12.94 -15.93 5.19
C THR A 2 -11.49 -15.71 5.56
N GLN A 3 -10.58 -16.56 5.08
CA GLN A 3 -9.15 -16.26 5.16
C GLN A 3 -8.91 -14.99 4.34
N PRO A 4 -8.25 -13.97 4.89
CA PRO A 4 -7.83 -12.84 4.08
C PRO A 4 -6.88 -13.38 3.02
N SER A 5 -7.26 -13.25 1.74
CA SER A 5 -6.43 -13.62 0.60
C SER A 5 -5.27 -12.65 0.51
N THR A 6 -4.22 -12.92 1.27
CA THR A 6 -2.98 -12.15 1.33
C THR A 6 -2.01 -12.67 0.28
N ILE A 7 -1.56 -11.80 -0.61
CA ILE A 7 -0.52 -12.13 -1.59
C ILE A 7 0.83 -11.80 -0.98
N GLN A 8 1.76 -12.75 -0.92
CA GLN A 8 3.14 -12.51 -0.49
C GLN A 8 4.05 -12.28 -1.69
N ILE A 9 4.86 -11.22 -1.62
CA ILE A 9 5.92 -10.92 -2.59
C ILE A 9 7.23 -10.80 -1.83
N ASP A 10 8.18 -11.67 -2.18
CA ASP A 10 9.55 -11.55 -1.73
C ASP A 10 10.36 -10.70 -2.73
N VAL A 11 10.76 -9.50 -2.30
CA VAL A 11 11.57 -8.62 -3.16
C VAL A 11 13.06 -8.90 -3.08
N ARG A 12 13.49 -9.84 -2.22
CA ARG A 12 14.89 -10.30 -2.18
C ARG A 12 15.21 -11.18 -3.38
N GLU A 13 14.21 -11.89 -3.91
CA GLU A 13 14.32 -12.73 -5.10
C GLU A 13 14.17 -11.94 -6.40
N LEU A 14 13.63 -10.72 -6.34
CA LEU A 14 13.33 -9.90 -7.51
C LEU A 14 14.44 -8.87 -7.79
N PRO A 15 14.76 -8.62 -9.07
CA PRO A 15 15.68 -7.55 -9.46
C PRO A 15 15.17 -6.17 -8.98
N PRO A 16 16.07 -5.24 -8.59
CA PRO A 16 15.70 -3.92 -8.06
C PRO A 16 14.77 -3.09 -8.96
N ARG A 17 14.86 -3.30 -10.27
CA ARG A 17 14.01 -2.66 -11.29
C ARG A 17 12.61 -3.29 -11.37
N GLU A 18 12.52 -4.60 -11.16
CA GLU A 18 11.28 -5.37 -11.33
C GLU A 18 10.46 -5.36 -10.05
N ARG A 19 11.10 -5.40 -8.87
CA ARG A 19 10.39 -5.34 -7.58
C ARG A 19 9.37 -4.21 -7.52
N HIS A 20 9.71 -3.00 -7.97
CA HIS A 20 8.78 -1.88 -7.97
C HIS A 20 7.58 -2.17 -8.88
N VAL A 21 7.84 -2.54 -10.14
CA VAL A 21 6.79 -2.85 -11.11
C VAL A 21 5.88 -3.94 -10.59
N THR A 22 6.44 -5.04 -10.09
CA THR A 22 5.68 -6.18 -9.56
C THR A 22 4.80 -5.77 -8.37
N ILE A 23 5.34 -5.05 -7.37
CA ILE A 23 4.56 -4.61 -6.21
C ILE A 23 3.39 -3.73 -6.64
N PHE A 24 3.63 -2.72 -7.48
CA PHE A 24 2.60 -1.79 -7.92
C PHE A 24 1.56 -2.47 -8.82
N SER A 25 1.99 -3.34 -9.73
CA SER A 25 1.09 -4.13 -10.59
C SER A 25 0.23 -5.08 -9.76
N THR A 26 0.82 -5.85 -8.84
CA THR A 26 0.07 -6.76 -7.97
C THR A 26 -0.90 -6.00 -7.09
N PHE A 27 -0.47 -4.90 -6.46
CA PHE A 27 -1.37 -4.07 -5.65
C PHE A 27 -2.53 -3.49 -6.46
N GLY A 28 -2.26 -3.07 -7.70
CA GLY A 28 -3.29 -2.62 -8.64
C GLY A 28 -4.36 -3.69 -8.91
N GLN A 29 -3.94 -4.95 -9.00
CA GLN A 29 -4.82 -6.10 -9.24
C GLN A 29 -5.58 -6.59 -8.01
N LEU A 30 -5.15 -6.24 -6.79
CA LEU A 30 -5.87 -6.63 -5.58
C LEU A 30 -7.30 -6.07 -5.56
N ALA A 31 -8.23 -6.84 -5.04
CA ALA A 31 -9.53 -6.34 -4.64
C ALA A 31 -9.42 -5.55 -3.34
N VAL A 32 -10.37 -4.65 -3.13
CA VAL A 32 -10.56 -3.97 -1.83
C VAL A 32 -10.70 -5.02 -0.72
N GLY A 33 -10.00 -4.81 0.39
CA GLY A 33 -9.99 -5.71 1.54
C GLY A 33 -8.95 -6.83 1.45
N GLN A 34 -8.25 -6.96 0.32
CA GLN A 34 -7.08 -7.84 0.23
C GLN A 34 -5.81 -7.14 0.70
N ALA A 35 -4.85 -7.93 1.16
CA ALA A 35 -3.55 -7.47 1.61
C ALA A 35 -2.41 -8.01 0.73
N LEU A 36 -1.38 -7.19 0.56
CA LEU A 36 -0.11 -7.55 -0.04
C LEU A 36 0.95 -7.57 1.05
N GLU A 37 1.53 -8.71 1.31
CA GLU A 37 2.66 -8.81 2.21
C GLU A 37 3.97 -8.72 1.40
N LEU A 38 4.74 -7.69 1.69
CA LEU A 38 6.04 -7.41 1.11
C LEU A 38 7.15 -7.86 2.07
N ILE A 39 8.03 -8.73 1.61
CA ILE A 39 9.21 -9.18 2.36
C ILE A 39 10.46 -8.53 1.75
N ASN A 40 11.09 -7.64 2.50
CA ASN A 40 12.30 -6.90 2.10
C ASN A 40 13.45 -7.15 3.08
N ASP A 41 14.68 -7.05 2.60
CA ASP A 41 15.91 -7.15 3.41
C ASP A 41 16.22 -5.84 4.15
N HIS A 42 15.70 -4.71 3.66
CA HIS A 42 15.86 -3.39 4.26
C HIS A 42 14.52 -2.67 4.41
N ASP A 43 14.57 -1.56 5.16
CA ASP A 43 13.42 -0.72 5.41
C ASP A 43 12.82 -0.13 4.10
N PRO A 44 11.53 -0.39 3.81
CA PRO A 44 10.86 0.06 2.59
C PRO A 44 10.28 1.49 2.66
N ARG A 45 10.84 2.40 3.48
CA ARG A 45 10.38 3.81 3.55
C ARG A 45 10.20 4.51 2.19
N PRO A 46 11.11 4.38 1.21
CA PRO A 46 10.94 5.02 -0.09
C PRO A 46 9.70 4.53 -0.83
N LEU A 47 9.38 3.24 -0.67
CA LEU A 47 8.20 2.63 -1.29
C LEU A 47 6.91 3.17 -0.65
N TYR A 48 6.88 3.29 0.68
CA TYR A 48 5.74 3.90 1.39
C TYR A 48 5.44 5.31 0.89
N ALA A 49 6.46 6.16 0.75
CA ALA A 49 6.29 7.52 0.25
C ALA A 49 5.71 7.57 -1.17
N HIS A 50 6.15 6.66 -2.04
CA HIS A 50 5.61 6.54 -3.40
C HIS A 50 4.14 6.11 -3.38
N PHE A 51 3.79 5.10 -2.58
CA PHE A 51 2.39 4.69 -2.39
C PHE A 51 1.51 5.84 -1.87
N GLN A 52 2.02 6.61 -0.91
CA GLN A 52 1.31 7.76 -0.35
C GLN A 52 1.09 8.86 -1.40
N ALA A 53 2.05 9.06 -2.31
CA ALA A 53 1.93 10.03 -3.40
C ALA A 53 0.95 9.57 -4.49
N ASP A 54 0.96 8.29 -4.85
CA ASP A 54 0.12 7.73 -5.93
C ASP A 54 -1.32 7.45 -5.47
N ARG A 55 -1.50 6.99 -4.22
CA ARG A 55 -2.79 6.51 -3.67
C ARG A 55 -3.02 6.94 -2.21
N PRO A 56 -3.02 8.24 -1.89
CA PRO A 56 -3.23 8.69 -0.52
C PRO A 56 -4.59 8.21 0.02
N GLY A 57 -4.59 7.58 1.20
CA GLY A 57 -5.80 7.15 1.90
C GLY A 57 -6.55 5.95 1.28
N GLN A 58 -5.99 5.30 0.25
CA GLN A 58 -6.57 4.11 -0.39
C GLN A 58 -5.85 2.81 -0.02
N PHE A 59 -4.90 2.87 0.90
CA PHE A 59 -4.18 1.71 1.42
C PHE A 59 -3.91 1.86 2.91
N ALA A 60 -3.79 0.73 3.60
CA ALA A 60 -3.23 0.65 4.94
C ALA A 60 -1.82 0.08 4.85
N TRP A 61 -0.93 0.55 5.70
CA TRP A 61 0.47 0.12 5.75
C TRP A 61 0.79 -0.36 7.16
N ASP A 62 0.91 -1.67 7.32
CA ASP A 62 1.13 -2.32 8.60
C ASP A 62 2.49 -3.03 8.59
N TYR A 63 3.35 -2.68 9.54
CA TYR A 63 4.62 -3.37 9.71
C TYR A 63 4.40 -4.65 10.51
N LEU A 64 4.48 -5.80 9.83
CA LEU A 64 4.39 -7.11 10.47
C LEU A 64 5.71 -7.48 11.14
N GLU A 65 6.84 -7.15 10.50
CA GLU A 65 8.17 -7.48 11.01
C GLU A 65 9.14 -6.34 10.72
N ARG A 66 9.86 -5.91 11.75
CA ARG A 66 10.87 -4.86 11.70
C ARG A 66 12.16 -5.40 12.29
N GLY A 67 12.81 -6.31 11.57
CA GLY A 67 14.10 -6.87 11.95
C GLY A 67 15.27 -6.03 11.43
N PRO A 68 16.50 -6.31 11.86
CA PRO A 68 17.70 -5.89 11.13
C PRO A 68 18.00 -6.80 9.92
N HIS A 69 17.40 -8.00 9.84
CA HIS A 69 17.63 -8.99 8.79
C HIS A 69 16.44 -9.17 7.82
N THR A 70 15.22 -8.90 8.29
CA THR A 70 13.99 -9.07 7.49
C THR A 70 12.98 -7.99 7.87
N TRP A 71 12.39 -7.37 6.86
CA TRP A 71 11.34 -6.37 6.97
C TRP A 71 10.10 -6.89 6.26
N ARG A 72 9.01 -7.08 7.00
CA ARG A 72 7.72 -7.53 6.45
C ARG A 72 6.68 -6.46 6.63
N VAL A 73 6.03 -6.09 5.54
CA VAL A 73 5.00 -5.05 5.51
C VAL A 73 3.75 -5.62 4.86
N ALA A 74 2.61 -5.51 5.53
CA ALA A 74 1.30 -5.74 4.95
C ALA A 74 0.73 -4.42 4.41
N ILE A 75 0.45 -4.40 3.11
CA ILE A 75 -0.17 -3.29 2.41
C ILE A 75 -1.60 -3.72 2.07
N THR A 76 -2.58 -3.24 2.85
CA THR A 76 -3.99 -3.60 2.64
C THR A 76 -4.64 -2.60 1.70
N LYS A 77 -5.33 -3.06 0.66
CA LYS A 77 -6.06 -2.17 -0.24
C LYS A 77 -7.38 -1.75 0.41
N LEU A 78 -7.52 -0.46 0.68
CA LEU A 78 -8.73 0.11 1.24
C LEU A 78 -9.63 0.65 0.13
N GLN A 79 -10.92 0.79 0.39
CA GLN A 79 -11.77 1.58 -0.51
C GLN A 79 -11.31 3.03 -0.43
N PRO A 80 -11.28 3.75 -1.56
CA PRO A 80 -11.29 5.20 -1.50
C PRO A 80 -12.52 5.61 -0.71
N SER A 81 -12.30 6.15 0.49
CA SER A 81 -13.36 6.78 1.26
C SER A 81 -13.91 7.93 0.40
N PRO A 82 -15.22 7.99 0.10
CA PRO A 82 -15.79 8.99 -0.80
C PRO A 82 -15.85 10.41 -0.17
N ASN A 83 -15.01 10.72 0.81
CA ASN A 83 -15.14 11.92 1.62
C ASN A 83 -13.82 12.69 1.73
N HIS A 84 -13.35 13.20 0.59
CA HIS A 84 -12.46 14.36 0.57
C HIS A 84 -12.83 15.26 -0.60
N GLY A 85 -13.68 16.25 -0.33
CA GLY A 85 -13.93 17.34 -1.25
C GLY A 85 -15.39 17.64 -1.61
N GLN A 86 -16.34 17.57 -0.66
CA GLN A 86 -17.47 18.49 -0.73
C GLN A 86 -16.90 19.90 -0.51
N CYS A 87 -16.45 20.52 -1.60
CA CYS A 87 -16.11 21.93 -1.65
C CYS A 87 -17.42 22.72 -1.46
N CYS A 88 -17.76 22.98 -0.20
CA CYS A 88 -18.82 23.91 0.18
C CYS A 88 -18.26 25.33 0.02
N GLY A 89 -18.21 25.82 -1.22
CA GLY A 89 -17.94 27.21 -1.56
C GLY A 89 -19.23 28.02 -1.63
N SER A 90 -19.99 28.08 -0.55
CA SER A 90 -21.03 29.10 -0.35
C SER A 90 -20.60 30.03 0.76
N CYS A 91 -19.70 30.95 0.44
CA CYS A 91 -19.51 32.22 1.14
C CYS A 91 -20.07 33.27 0.17
N GLY A 92 -21.11 34.06 0.43
CA GLY A 92 -21.48 34.73 1.66
C GLY A 92 -21.26 36.24 1.48
N GLY A 93 -22.33 36.97 1.13
CA GLY A 93 -22.55 38.37 1.50
C GLY A 93 -21.97 39.50 0.62
N ALA A 94 -22.83 40.13 -0.17
CA ALA A 94 -23.22 41.56 -0.09
C ALA A 94 -23.88 42.00 -1.41
#